data_AF-A0ABD2N1K2-F1
#
_entry.id   AF-A0ABD2N1K2-F1
#
_cell.length_a   1.000
_cell.length_b   1.000
_cell.length_c   1.000
_cell.angle_alpha   90.00
_cell.angle_beta   90.00
_cell.angle_gamma   90.00
#
_symmetry.space_group_name_H-M   'P 1'
#
loop_
_entity.id
_entity.type
_entity.pdbx_description
1 polymer ?
#
loop_
_entity_poly.entity_id
_entity_poly.type
_entity_poly.pdbx_seq_one_letter_code
_entity_poly.pdbx_strand_id
1 'polypeptide(L)'
;MNPNHLKAEELEYEITIRGAKPPNKVDEKRKTLRGLIAQETSHRGFYIIEVPFSFEEDKNTLRLSLDQVTELVIIRGKRSKSTLYPKNDLQENIHKTLQSELLSLKEDLAEKIEPKLTGAVLSHSTPIAPIPNAQQTTPQFSFNKKIPINKWGIKKFSDEGSLVRFLEHIESLRIPRSCSDSDLLESASDLFESHAWTWWHNNHIKQRFSDWNDLVRGLNRNFLPENYDKSLLDEIKSRKQDSREQISISRSSLESQFNRLANSIPGRYHKE
;
A
#
# COMPACT_ATOMS: atom_id res chain seq x y z
N MET A 1 -13.87 -28.54 -4.39
CA MET A 1 -12.56 -29.06 -4.83
C MET A 1 -12.77 -30.03 -6.00
N ASN A 2 -11.99 -29.96 -7.08
CA ASN A 2 -12.11 -30.90 -8.21
C ASN A 2 -10.98 -31.94 -8.18
N PRO A 3 -11.28 -33.23 -7.93
CA PRO A 3 -10.26 -34.28 -7.86
C PRO A 3 -9.44 -34.46 -9.13
N ASN A 4 -9.85 -33.95 -10.29
CA ASN A 4 -9.09 -34.07 -11.55
C ASN A 4 -7.86 -33.16 -11.62
N HIS A 5 -7.80 -32.12 -10.79
CA HIS A 5 -6.69 -31.17 -10.81
C HIS A 5 -5.53 -31.57 -9.89
N LEU A 6 -5.70 -32.67 -9.14
CA LEU A 6 -4.73 -33.14 -8.16
C LEU A 6 -3.74 -34.14 -8.77
N LYS A 7 -2.49 -34.04 -8.34
CA LYS A 7 -1.41 -35.02 -8.61
C LYS A 7 -1.61 -36.28 -7.77
N ALA A 8 -0.86 -37.34 -8.09
CA ALA A 8 -1.00 -38.64 -7.44
C ALA A 8 -0.71 -38.61 -5.91
N GLU A 9 0.25 -37.77 -5.50
CA GLU A 9 0.64 -37.54 -4.10
C GLU A 9 -0.40 -36.69 -3.37
N GLU A 10 -0.93 -35.65 -4.02
CA GLU A 10 -1.99 -34.79 -3.46
C GLU A 10 -3.29 -35.58 -3.27
N LEU A 11 -3.64 -36.46 -4.21
CA LEU A 11 -4.77 -37.37 -4.07
C LEU A 11 -4.61 -38.31 -2.87
N GLU A 12 -3.39 -38.79 -2.64
CA GLU A 12 -3.08 -39.68 -1.53
C GLU A 12 -3.19 -38.98 -0.18
N TYR A 13 -2.63 -37.77 -0.10
CA TYR A 13 -2.76 -36.91 1.07
C TYR A 13 -4.24 -36.64 1.40
N GLU A 14 -5.04 -36.19 0.43
CA GLU A 14 -6.44 -35.80 0.64
C GLU A 14 -7.34 -36.98 1.03
N ILE A 15 -7.05 -38.20 0.55
CA ILE A 15 -7.76 -39.41 0.98
C ILE A 15 -7.35 -39.79 2.41
N THR A 16 -6.07 -39.66 2.74
CA THR A 16 -5.52 -40.03 4.04
C THR A 16 -6.04 -39.12 5.16
N ILE A 17 -6.07 -37.80 4.95
CA ILE A 17 -6.60 -36.84 5.95
C ILE A 17 -8.11 -36.99 6.19
N ARG A 18 -8.82 -37.68 5.29
CA ARG A 18 -10.24 -38.05 5.41
C ARG A 18 -10.44 -39.44 6.02
N GLY A 19 -9.38 -40.04 6.56
CA GLY A 19 -9.41 -41.32 7.26
C GLY A 19 -9.57 -42.55 6.36
N ALA A 20 -9.36 -42.41 5.04
CA ALA A 20 -9.46 -43.52 4.10
C ALA A 20 -8.08 -43.98 3.62
N LYS A 21 -7.95 -45.27 3.28
CA LYS A 21 -6.71 -45.81 2.72
C LYS A 21 -6.62 -45.52 1.21
N PRO A 22 -5.55 -44.88 0.72
CA PRO A 22 -5.39 -44.56 -0.69
C PRO A 22 -5.19 -45.85 -1.52
N PRO A 23 -5.95 -46.07 -2.60
CA PRO A 23 -5.68 -47.15 -3.55
C PRO A 23 -4.45 -46.86 -4.40
N ASN A 24 -3.85 -47.88 -5.02
CA ASN A 24 -2.59 -47.73 -5.75
C ASN A 24 -2.76 -47.00 -7.10
N LYS A 25 -3.92 -47.13 -7.76
CA LYS A 25 -4.17 -46.53 -9.08
C LYS A 25 -4.78 -45.13 -8.96
N VAL A 26 -4.29 -44.19 -9.77
CA VAL A 26 -4.72 -42.78 -9.77
C VAL A 26 -6.22 -42.63 -10.04
N ASP A 27 -6.78 -43.39 -10.98
CA ASP A 27 -8.21 -43.31 -11.30
C ASP A 27 -9.09 -43.77 -10.14
N GLU A 28 -8.64 -44.80 -9.42
CA GLU A 28 -9.31 -45.29 -8.20
C GLU A 28 -9.18 -44.26 -7.08
N LYS A 29 -8.01 -43.63 -6.91
CA LYS A 29 -7.82 -42.52 -5.95
C LYS A 29 -8.81 -41.39 -6.21
N ARG A 30 -8.95 -40.96 -7.48
CA ARG A 30 -9.91 -39.90 -7.87
C ARG A 30 -11.36 -40.32 -7.60
N LYS A 31 -11.73 -41.58 -7.88
CA LYS A 31 -13.07 -42.10 -7.61
C LYS A 31 -13.38 -42.12 -6.12
N THR A 32 -12.46 -42.58 -5.30
CA THR A 32 -12.58 -42.60 -3.84
C THR A 32 -12.73 -41.19 -3.28
N LEU A 33 -11.89 -40.24 -3.70
CA LEU A 33 -11.97 -38.85 -3.23
C LEU A 33 -13.28 -38.17 -3.62
N ARG A 34 -13.82 -38.43 -4.83
CA ARG A 34 -15.15 -37.91 -5.22
C ARG A 34 -16.26 -38.44 -4.32
N GLY A 35 -16.20 -39.72 -3.93
CA GLY A 35 -17.16 -40.32 -3.01
C GLY A 35 -17.12 -39.68 -1.62
N LEU A 36 -15.91 -39.47 -1.09
CA LEU A 36 -15.71 -38.82 0.21
C LEU A 36 -16.23 -37.37 0.21
N ILE A 37 -15.92 -36.59 -0.83
CA ILE A 37 -16.42 -35.21 -0.98
C ILE A 37 -17.96 -35.18 -1.10
N ALA A 38 -18.55 -36.13 -1.81
CA ALA A 38 -20.01 -36.24 -1.92
C ALA A 38 -20.66 -36.57 -0.56
N GLN A 39 -19.99 -37.40 0.26
CA GLN A 39 -20.45 -37.70 1.62
C GLN A 39 -20.33 -36.49 2.55
N GLU A 40 -19.25 -35.71 2.43
CA GLU A 40 -19.02 -34.46 3.18
C GLU A 40 -20.07 -33.40 2.86
N THR A 41 -20.39 -33.23 1.58
CA THR A 41 -21.41 -32.26 1.16
C THR A 41 -22.83 -32.65 1.60
N SER A 42 -23.07 -33.92 1.92
CA SER A 42 -24.37 -34.43 2.39
C SER A 42 -24.54 -34.34 3.91
N HIS A 43 -23.47 -34.51 4.71
CA HIS A 43 -23.56 -34.39 6.17
C HIS A 43 -23.21 -32.96 6.61
N ARG A 44 -24.19 -32.20 7.12
CA ARG A 44 -24.00 -30.91 7.82
C ARG A 44 -23.36 -31.08 9.22
N GLY A 45 -22.41 -32.00 9.37
CA GLY A 45 -21.64 -32.20 10.60
C GLY A 45 -20.20 -31.75 10.38
N PHE A 46 -19.61 -31.07 11.35
CA PHE A 46 -18.21 -30.67 11.32
C PHE A 46 -17.32 -31.91 11.18
N TYR A 47 -16.65 -32.05 10.03
CA TYR A 47 -15.59 -33.03 9.84
C TYR A 47 -14.32 -32.50 10.49
N ILE A 48 -13.85 -33.19 11.53
CA ILE A 48 -12.51 -32.98 12.07
C ILE A 48 -11.55 -33.64 11.07
N ILE A 49 -10.83 -32.80 10.32
CA ILE A 49 -9.74 -33.26 9.47
C ILE A 49 -8.59 -33.59 10.42
N GLU A 50 -8.26 -34.88 10.55
CA GLU A 50 -7.03 -35.28 11.23
C GLU A 50 -5.86 -34.93 10.31
N VAL A 51 -5.19 -33.82 10.62
CA VAL A 51 -3.97 -33.43 9.92
C VAL A 51 -2.89 -34.45 10.30
N PRO A 52 -2.26 -35.12 9.33
CA PRO A 52 -1.34 -36.23 9.59
C PRO A 52 0.02 -35.75 10.11
N PHE A 53 0.22 -34.45 10.20
CA PHE A 53 1.43 -33.80 10.68
C PHE A 53 1.12 -33.02 11.94
N SER A 54 2.00 -33.10 12.92
CA SER A 54 1.91 -32.23 14.09
C SER A 54 2.29 -30.80 13.71
N PHE A 55 1.72 -29.82 14.41
CA PHE A 55 2.05 -28.40 14.21
C PHE A 55 3.57 -28.11 14.28
N GLU A 56 4.30 -28.85 15.12
CA GLU A 56 5.76 -28.70 15.23
C GLU A 56 6.51 -29.27 14.03
N GLU A 57 6.03 -30.35 13.40
CA GLU A 57 6.63 -30.88 12.16
C GLU A 57 6.43 -29.92 11.00
N ASP A 58 5.24 -29.32 10.86
CA ASP A 58 4.96 -28.31 9.83
C ASP A 58 5.84 -27.06 10.02
N LYS A 59 5.93 -26.57 11.26
CA LYS A 59 6.78 -25.43 11.61
C LYS A 59 8.25 -25.68 11.31
N ASN A 60 8.75 -26.89 11.56
CA ASN A 60 10.13 -27.25 11.24
C ASN A 60 10.36 -27.36 9.74
N THR A 61 9.42 -27.96 8.99
CA THR A 61 9.49 -28.08 7.53
C THR A 61 9.49 -26.71 6.85
N LEU A 62 8.64 -25.79 7.32
CA LEU A 62 8.58 -24.42 6.82
C LEU A 62 9.89 -23.66 7.08
N ARG A 63 10.50 -23.84 8.25
CA ARG A 63 11.83 -23.25 8.55
C ARG A 63 12.90 -23.76 7.61
N LEU A 64 13.00 -25.09 7.43
CA LEU A 64 13.97 -25.69 6.52
C LEU A 64 13.80 -25.20 5.08
N SER A 65 12.55 -25.07 4.61
CA SER A 65 12.24 -24.55 3.28
C SER A 65 12.66 -23.08 3.14
N LEU A 66 12.43 -22.27 4.18
CA LEU A 66 12.83 -20.87 4.21
C LEU A 66 14.35 -20.71 4.19
N ASP A 67 15.07 -21.56 4.92
CA ASP A 67 16.53 -21.59 4.94
C ASP A 67 17.09 -21.96 3.56
N GLN A 68 16.51 -22.96 2.88
CA GLN A 68 16.89 -23.34 1.53
C GLN A 68 16.67 -22.21 0.51
N VAL A 69 15.52 -21.53 0.58
CA VAL A 69 15.23 -20.39 -0.30
C VAL A 69 16.19 -19.23 -0.03
N THR A 70 16.50 -18.97 1.25
CA THR A 70 17.46 -17.94 1.66
C THR A 70 18.85 -18.25 1.12
N GLU A 71 19.28 -19.50 1.20
CA GLU A 71 20.57 -19.95 0.65
C GLU A 71 20.63 -19.79 -0.87
N LEU A 72 19.57 -20.17 -1.59
CA LEU A 72 19.47 -19.99 -3.04
C LEU A 72 19.53 -18.51 -3.44
N VAL A 73 18.91 -17.61 -2.69
CA VAL A 73 18.98 -16.16 -2.90
C VAL A 73 20.39 -15.64 -2.68
N ILE A 74 21.08 -16.09 -1.63
CA ILE A 74 22.48 -15.73 -1.36
C ILE A 74 23.41 -16.24 -2.47
N ILE A 75 23.24 -17.49 -2.92
CA ILE A 75 24.03 -18.07 -4.01
C ILE A 75 23.80 -17.31 -5.32
N ARG A 76 22.54 -16.95 -5.62
CA ARG A 76 22.20 -16.16 -6.81
C ARG A 76 22.77 -14.74 -6.71
N GLY A 77 22.74 -14.12 -5.54
CA GLY A 77 23.38 -12.84 -5.27
C GLY A 77 24.91 -12.87 -5.40
N LYS A 78 25.57 -13.99 -5.05
CA LYS A 78 27.01 -14.19 -5.22
C LYS A 78 27.42 -14.42 -6.68
N ARG A 79 26.59 -15.12 -7.46
CA ARG A 79 26.83 -15.35 -8.91
C ARG A 79 26.63 -14.10 -9.76
N SER A 80 25.93 -13.08 -9.25
CA SER A 80 25.69 -11.80 -9.94
C SER A 80 26.83 -10.77 -9.82
N LYS A 81 28.00 -11.14 -9.28
CA LYS A 81 29.17 -10.23 -9.15
C LYS A 81 30.06 -10.13 -10.41
N SER A 82 29.65 -10.72 -11.54
CA SER A 82 30.27 -10.46 -12.84
C SER A 82 29.28 -9.65 -13.68
N THR A 83 29.66 -8.42 -14.03
CA THR A 83 28.92 -7.41 -14.83
C THR A 83 27.73 -6.70 -14.17
N LEU A 84 28.01 -5.59 -13.44
CA LEU A 84 27.42 -4.24 -13.60
C LEU A 84 27.75 -3.34 -12.37
N TYR A 85 28.57 -2.32 -12.61
CA TYR A 85 28.83 -1.06 -11.88
C TYR A 85 28.95 -0.99 -10.33
N PRO A 86 29.88 -0.16 -9.80
CA PRO A 86 30.32 -0.21 -8.41
C PRO A 86 29.37 0.53 -7.45
N LYS A 87 28.87 -0.18 -6.43
CA LYS A 87 28.13 0.40 -5.29
C LYS A 87 29.02 1.15 -4.28
N ASN A 88 30.32 1.24 -4.50
CA ASN A 88 31.26 1.80 -3.52
C ASN A 88 31.35 3.34 -3.56
N ASP A 89 31.13 3.97 -4.71
CA ASP A 89 31.25 5.43 -4.83
C ASP A 89 30.10 6.17 -4.12
N LEU A 90 28.92 5.55 -4.05
CA LEU A 90 27.76 6.16 -3.39
C LEU A 90 27.92 6.17 -1.86
N GLN A 91 28.47 5.11 -1.27
CA GLN A 91 28.71 5.09 0.17
C GLN A 91 29.80 6.09 0.57
N GLU A 92 30.85 6.23 -0.23
CA GLU A 92 31.93 7.19 0.06
C GLU A 92 31.44 8.64 -0.08
N ASN A 93 30.60 8.92 -1.09
CA ASN A 93 30.01 10.24 -1.27
C ASN A 93 28.98 10.58 -0.18
N ILE A 94 28.16 9.62 0.24
CA ILE A 94 27.23 9.81 1.36
C ILE A 94 28.02 10.06 2.65
N HIS A 95 29.10 9.31 2.90
CA HIS A 95 29.93 9.48 4.09
C HIS A 95 30.64 10.85 4.11
N LYS A 96 31.20 11.30 2.97
CA LYS A 96 31.81 12.63 2.84
C LYS A 96 30.79 13.75 3.04
N THR A 97 29.59 13.59 2.48
CA THR A 97 28.50 14.58 2.62
C THR A 97 28.07 14.70 4.08
N LEU A 98 27.81 13.58 4.76
CA LEU A 98 27.45 13.54 6.18
C LEU A 98 28.56 14.12 7.07
N GLN A 99 29.83 13.89 6.73
CA GLN A 99 30.96 14.48 7.46
C GLN A 99 31.03 16.00 7.30
N SER A 100 30.78 16.54 6.11
CA SER A 100 30.71 18.00 5.90
C SER A 100 29.51 18.64 6.61
N GLU A 101 28.37 17.96 6.67
CA GLU A 101 27.15 18.42 7.34
C GLU A 101 27.33 18.48 8.86
N LEU A 102 27.97 17.47 9.44
CA LEU A 102 28.31 17.46 10.86
C LEU A 102 29.32 18.54 11.24
N LEU A 103 30.23 18.90 10.34
CA LEU A 103 31.20 19.97 10.59
C LEU A 103 30.50 21.35 10.58
N SER A 104 29.62 21.60 9.61
CA SER A 104 28.82 22.82 9.54
C SER A 104 27.87 22.96 10.74
N LEU A 105 27.19 21.89 11.15
CA LEU A 105 26.32 21.91 12.32
C LEU A 105 27.10 22.15 13.63
N LYS A 106 28.36 21.70 13.70
CA LYS A 106 29.24 21.98 14.85
C LYS A 106 29.71 23.43 14.87
N GLU A 107 30.01 24.04 13.72
CA GLU A 107 30.35 25.46 13.64
C GLU A 107 29.15 26.36 14.00
N ASP A 108 27.95 26.05 13.49
CA ASP A 108 26.72 26.78 13.82
C ASP A 108 26.36 26.71 15.33
N LEU A 109 26.66 25.57 15.96
CA LEU A 109 26.46 25.41 17.41
C LEU A 109 27.51 26.19 18.22
N ALA A 110 28.75 26.26 17.72
CA ALA A 110 29.83 27.02 18.36
C ALA A 110 29.57 28.54 18.28
N GLU A 111 29.00 29.03 17.19
CA GLU A 111 28.63 30.45 17.03
C GLU A 111 27.49 30.87 17.98
N LYS A 112 26.69 29.92 18.47
CA LYS A 112 25.52 30.17 19.32
C LYS A 112 25.80 30.16 20.84
N ILE A 113 27.04 29.89 21.27
CA ILE A 113 27.39 29.71 22.70
C ILE A 113 28.36 30.79 23.24
N GLU A 114 28.85 31.75 22.44
CA GLU A 114 29.63 32.89 22.96
C GLU A 114 28.72 34.01 23.56
N PRO A 115 28.96 34.49 24.79
CA PRO A 115 28.02 35.36 25.52
C PRO A 115 28.30 36.85 25.29
N LYS A 116 27.26 37.65 25.05
CA LYS A 116 27.36 39.12 25.22
C LYS A 116 26.23 39.68 26.08
N LEU A 117 26.54 39.75 27.39
CA LEU A 117 26.04 40.80 28.28
C LEU A 117 26.77 42.13 27.96
N THR A 118 26.07 43.23 28.24
CA THR A 118 26.51 44.63 28.45
C THR A 118 26.28 45.68 27.34
N GLY A 119 25.50 46.71 27.68
CA GLY A 119 25.85 48.11 27.40
C GLY A 119 24.98 48.88 26.41
N ALA A 120 24.07 49.72 26.93
CA ALA A 120 23.34 50.77 26.20
C ALA A 120 24.25 51.93 25.73
N VAL A 121 23.87 52.65 24.66
CA VAL A 121 23.73 54.14 24.56
C VAL A 121 23.07 54.52 23.21
N LEU A 122 22.18 55.53 23.27
CA LEU A 122 21.36 56.18 22.24
C LEU A 122 22.15 57.00 21.19
N SER A 123 21.61 57.18 19.96
CA SER A 123 21.21 58.48 19.36
C SER A 123 21.02 58.52 17.81
N HIS A 124 19.80 58.90 17.38
CA HIS A 124 19.41 59.94 16.38
C HIS A 124 19.68 59.83 14.84
N SER A 125 18.55 59.80 14.08
CA SER A 125 18.13 60.66 12.92
C SER A 125 18.51 60.41 11.44
N THR A 126 17.55 59.84 10.67
CA THR A 126 16.98 60.22 9.32
C THR A 126 17.88 60.38 8.04
N PRO A 127 17.34 60.57 6.80
CA PRO A 127 17.32 59.56 5.73
C PRO A 127 18.01 60.01 4.41
N ILE A 128 18.15 59.13 3.38
CA ILE A 128 18.18 59.42 1.91
C ILE A 128 18.56 58.11 1.15
N ALA A 129 17.81 57.75 0.10
CA ALA A 129 18.12 56.68 -0.86
C ALA A 129 18.98 57.21 -2.03
N PRO A 130 19.80 56.38 -2.74
CA PRO A 130 19.29 55.66 -3.92
C PRO A 130 19.91 54.25 -4.22
N ILE A 131 19.02 53.33 -4.65
CA ILE A 131 19.05 52.12 -5.56
C ILE A 131 20.34 51.82 -6.38
N PRO A 132 20.56 50.60 -6.96
CA PRO A 132 19.93 49.27 -6.79
C PRO A 132 20.95 48.12 -6.58
N ASN A 133 20.63 47.11 -5.76
CA ASN A 133 21.30 45.81 -5.91
C ASN A 133 20.26 44.72 -6.05
N ALA A 134 20.21 44.14 -7.24
CA ALA A 134 19.40 42.99 -7.58
C ALA A 134 19.83 41.81 -6.68
N GLN A 135 19.12 41.62 -5.57
CA GLN A 135 19.18 40.36 -4.84
C GLN A 135 18.47 39.32 -5.70
N GLN A 136 19.28 38.51 -6.37
CA GLN A 136 18.87 37.24 -6.91
C GLN A 136 18.27 36.43 -5.76
N THR A 137 16.93 36.35 -5.71
CA THR A 137 16.23 35.34 -4.95
C THR A 137 16.65 34.00 -5.51
N THR A 138 17.63 33.38 -4.86
CA THR A 138 17.90 31.96 -5.00
C THR A 138 16.60 31.24 -4.61
N PRO A 139 16.01 30.40 -5.48
CA PRO A 139 14.86 29.60 -5.10
C PRO A 139 15.34 28.62 -4.03
N GLN A 140 15.02 28.90 -2.76
CA GLN A 140 15.07 27.88 -1.73
C GLN A 140 14.08 26.80 -2.13
N PHE A 141 14.61 25.68 -2.63
CA PHE A 141 13.87 24.44 -2.74
C PHE A 141 13.40 24.06 -1.32
N SER A 142 12.18 24.45 -0.99
CA SER A 142 11.54 24.06 0.25
C SER A 142 11.34 22.55 0.20
N PHE A 143 12.04 21.82 1.06
CA PHE A 143 11.71 20.42 1.35
C PHE A 143 10.20 20.35 1.65
N ASN A 144 9.49 19.47 0.94
CA ASN A 144 8.03 19.38 0.92
C ASN A 144 7.42 19.53 2.32
N LYS A 145 6.92 20.74 2.62
CA LYS A 145 6.22 21.01 3.87
C LYS A 145 4.92 20.20 3.85
N LYS A 146 4.68 19.39 4.88
CA LYS A 146 3.42 18.67 5.06
C LYS A 146 2.26 19.66 4.99
N ILE A 147 1.43 19.54 3.97
CA ILE A 147 0.25 20.39 3.78
C ILE A 147 -0.92 19.72 4.52
N PRO A 148 -1.56 20.39 5.50
CA PRO A 148 -2.72 19.82 6.19
C PRO A 148 -3.90 19.64 5.23
N ILE A 149 -4.72 18.62 5.46
CA ILE A 149 -5.81 18.18 4.56
C ILE A 149 -6.78 19.31 4.23
N ASN A 150 -7.13 20.14 5.20
CA ASN A 150 -8.01 21.28 5.01
C ASN A 150 -7.52 22.30 3.94
N LYS A 151 -6.22 22.31 3.63
CA LYS A 151 -5.62 23.17 2.59
C LYS A 151 -5.50 22.48 1.23
N TRP A 152 -6.01 21.25 1.08
CA TRP A 152 -5.91 20.52 -0.19
C TRP A 152 -6.89 21.05 -1.24
N GLY A 153 -7.89 21.85 -0.84
CA GLY A 153 -8.87 22.44 -1.75
C GLY A 153 -9.83 21.40 -2.34
N ILE A 154 -10.02 20.28 -1.64
CA ILE A 154 -10.86 19.17 -2.10
C ILE A 154 -12.31 19.44 -1.71
N LYS A 155 -13.24 19.17 -2.63
CA LYS A 155 -14.67 19.13 -2.29
C LYS A 155 -14.90 17.95 -1.35
N LYS A 156 -15.44 18.22 -0.16
CA LYS A 156 -15.76 17.18 0.83
C LYS A 156 -16.72 16.16 0.23
N PHE A 157 -16.58 14.91 0.64
CA PHE A 157 -17.43 13.84 0.17
C PHE A 157 -18.78 13.87 0.88
N SER A 158 -19.84 13.89 0.07
CA SER A 158 -21.22 13.58 0.46
C SER A 158 -21.63 12.24 -0.16
N ASP A 159 -22.81 11.75 0.22
CA ASP A 159 -23.50 10.59 -0.34
C ASP A 159 -23.84 10.65 -1.84
N GLU A 160 -23.93 11.84 -2.44
CA GLU A 160 -24.32 12.01 -3.86
C GLU A 160 -23.19 11.76 -4.88
N GLY A 161 -21.96 11.52 -4.42
CA GLY A 161 -20.78 11.38 -5.28
C GLY A 161 -20.29 9.94 -5.50
N SER A 162 -19.42 9.74 -6.50
CA SER A 162 -18.69 8.48 -6.64
C SER A 162 -17.60 8.39 -5.57
N LEU A 163 -17.82 7.57 -4.54
CA LEU A 163 -16.85 7.30 -3.48
C LEU A 163 -15.47 6.92 -4.05
N VAL A 164 -15.45 6.05 -5.06
CA VAL A 164 -14.20 5.55 -5.65
C VAL A 164 -13.39 6.68 -6.29
N ARG A 165 -14.04 7.57 -7.07
CA ARG A 165 -13.38 8.73 -7.68
C ARG A 165 -12.83 9.68 -6.63
N PHE A 166 -13.55 9.84 -5.53
CA PHE A 166 -13.11 10.67 -4.40
C PHE A 166 -11.87 10.09 -3.72
N LEU A 167 -11.86 8.77 -3.44
CA LEU A 167 -10.71 8.10 -2.84
C LEU A 167 -9.48 8.11 -3.75
N GLU A 168 -9.64 7.86 -5.06
CA GLU A 168 -8.55 7.98 -6.04
C GLU A 168 -7.94 9.39 -6.03
N HIS A 169 -8.79 10.42 -5.94
CA HIS A 169 -8.33 11.80 -5.87
C HIS A 169 -7.53 12.05 -4.59
N ILE A 170 -7.98 11.59 -3.43
CA ILE A 170 -7.24 11.71 -2.17
C ILE A 170 -5.87 11.05 -2.26
N GLU A 171 -5.78 9.81 -2.75
CA GLU A 171 -4.50 9.10 -2.88
C GLU A 171 -3.55 9.81 -3.83
N SER A 172 -4.06 10.36 -4.95
CA SER A 172 -3.26 11.15 -5.89
C SER A 172 -2.67 12.41 -5.26
N LEU A 173 -3.34 12.98 -4.25
CA LEU A 173 -2.93 14.20 -3.56
C LEU A 173 -2.07 13.92 -2.32
N ARG A 174 -2.18 12.73 -1.74
CA ARG A 174 -1.45 12.28 -0.56
C ARG A 174 0.05 12.19 -0.81
N ILE A 175 0.45 11.50 -1.90
CA ILE A 175 1.87 11.30 -2.27
C ILE A 175 2.61 12.64 -2.44
N PRO A 176 2.16 13.58 -3.29
CA PRO A 176 2.87 14.84 -3.53
C PRO A 176 2.87 15.78 -2.31
N ARG A 177 2.00 15.56 -1.32
CA ARG A 177 1.92 16.36 -0.09
C ARG A 177 2.57 15.70 1.12
N SER A 178 3.21 14.55 0.92
CA SER A 178 3.93 13.79 1.95
C SER A 178 3.06 13.49 3.19
N CYS A 179 1.81 13.11 2.97
CA CYS A 179 0.87 12.76 4.04
C CYS A 179 0.88 11.25 4.29
N SER A 180 1.01 10.81 5.55
CA SER A 180 0.92 9.38 5.88
C SER A 180 -0.54 8.91 5.98
N ASP A 181 -0.77 7.60 5.99
CA ASP A 181 -2.12 7.02 6.17
C ASP A 181 -2.68 7.36 7.56
N SER A 182 -1.81 7.41 8.57
CA SER A 182 -2.18 7.80 9.94
C SER A 182 -2.65 9.25 9.99
N ASP A 183 -1.93 10.15 9.31
CA ASP A 183 -2.31 11.57 9.23
C ASP A 183 -3.65 11.75 8.50
N LEU A 184 -3.88 10.92 7.47
CA LEU A 184 -5.09 10.91 6.68
C LEU A 184 -6.31 10.47 7.51
N LEU A 185 -6.12 9.47 8.37
CA LEU A 185 -7.14 9.01 9.31
C LEU A 185 -7.41 10.04 10.42
N GLU A 186 -6.38 10.65 11.00
CA GLU A 186 -6.52 11.64 12.08
C GLU A 186 -7.27 12.89 11.60
N SER A 187 -6.99 13.33 10.37
CA SER A 187 -7.64 14.49 9.75
C SER A 187 -8.83 14.10 8.84
N ALA A 188 -9.35 12.87 8.96
CA ALA A 188 -10.43 12.38 8.11
C ALA A 188 -11.75 13.17 8.29
N SER A 189 -11.95 13.83 9.43
CA SER A 189 -13.11 14.70 9.68
C SER A 189 -13.28 15.79 8.63
N ASP A 190 -12.17 16.29 8.08
CA ASP A 190 -12.15 17.35 7.07
C ASP A 190 -12.49 16.85 5.65
N LEU A 191 -12.51 15.53 5.44
CA LEU A 191 -12.78 14.91 4.15
C LEU A 191 -14.27 14.73 3.86
N PHE A 192 -15.11 14.73 4.90
CA PHE A 192 -16.53 14.37 4.77
C PHE A 192 -17.46 15.54 5.10
N GLU A 193 -18.62 15.54 4.45
CA GLU A 193 -19.75 16.43 4.75
C GLU A 193 -21.06 15.65 4.86
N SER A 194 -22.10 16.28 5.39
CA SER A 194 -23.47 15.74 5.43
C SER A 194 -23.57 14.32 6.02
N HIS A 195 -24.31 13.40 5.39
CA HIS A 195 -24.51 12.03 5.87
C HIS A 195 -23.20 11.24 6.02
N ALA A 196 -22.21 11.49 5.14
CA ALA A 196 -20.91 10.83 5.22
C ALA A 196 -20.15 11.26 6.49
N TRP A 197 -20.24 12.53 6.86
CA TRP A 197 -19.64 13.03 8.10
C TRP A 197 -20.31 12.42 9.35
N THR A 198 -21.64 12.37 9.39
CA THR A 198 -22.37 11.75 10.52
C THR A 198 -22.01 10.27 10.67
N TRP A 199 -21.95 9.53 9.56
CA TRP A 199 -21.51 8.14 9.56
C TRP A 199 -20.07 7.99 10.07
N TRP A 200 -19.15 8.83 9.58
CA TRP A 200 -17.74 8.81 10.00
C TRP A 200 -17.63 9.08 11.51
N HIS A 201 -18.27 10.15 11.99
CA HIS A 201 -18.22 10.57 13.39
C HIS A 201 -18.71 9.47 14.34
N ASN A 202 -19.83 8.83 14.01
CA ASN A 202 -20.41 7.75 14.82
C ASN A 202 -19.53 6.48 14.87
N ASN A 203 -18.82 6.17 13.79
CA ASN A 203 -17.92 5.00 13.75
C ASN A 203 -16.54 5.31 14.34
N HIS A 204 -16.07 6.56 14.20
CA HIS A 204 -14.81 7.03 14.76
C HIS A 204 -14.84 7.09 16.29
N ILE A 205 -15.92 7.60 16.91
CA ILE A 205 -16.10 7.60 18.37
C ILE A 205 -16.05 6.18 18.95
N LYS A 206 -16.54 5.20 18.17
CA LYS A 206 -16.54 3.78 18.55
C LYS A 206 -15.19 3.10 18.27
N GLN A 207 -14.15 3.84 17.89
CA GLN A 207 -12.82 3.34 17.54
C GLN A 207 -12.84 2.14 16.58
N ARG A 208 -13.72 2.20 15.57
CA ARG A 208 -13.91 1.09 14.61
C ARG A 208 -12.84 0.98 13.54
N PHE A 209 -11.94 1.96 13.45
CA PHE A 209 -10.92 2.03 12.41
C PHE A 209 -9.55 2.13 13.08
N SER A 210 -8.66 1.20 12.77
CA SER A 210 -7.28 1.20 13.26
C SER A 210 -6.31 1.78 12.23
N ASP A 211 -6.65 1.68 10.94
CA ASP A 211 -5.89 2.28 9.85
C ASP A 211 -6.79 2.90 8.77
N TRP A 212 -6.17 3.60 7.81
CA TRP A 212 -6.88 4.19 6.67
C TRP A 212 -7.63 3.15 5.82
N ASN A 213 -7.08 1.95 5.69
CA ASN A 213 -7.70 0.88 4.90
C ASN A 213 -8.99 0.36 5.54
N ASP A 214 -9.07 0.31 6.87
CA ASP A 214 -10.29 -0.02 7.62
C ASP A 214 -11.39 0.99 7.32
N LEU A 215 -11.05 2.28 7.31
CA LEU A 215 -11.97 3.34 6.97
C LEU A 215 -12.45 3.20 5.52
N VAL A 216 -11.54 2.97 4.56
CA VAL A 216 -11.90 2.73 3.15
C VAL A 216 -12.83 1.52 3.00
N ARG A 217 -12.55 0.42 3.71
CA ARG A 217 -13.45 -0.76 3.71
C ARG A 217 -14.81 -0.44 4.33
N GLY A 218 -14.85 0.36 5.39
CA GLY A 218 -16.08 0.84 6.01
C GLY A 218 -16.89 1.69 5.04
N LEU A 219 -16.25 2.63 4.35
CA LEU A 219 -16.88 3.49 3.34
C LEU A 219 -17.44 2.67 2.18
N ASN A 220 -16.65 1.73 1.65
CA ASN A 220 -17.08 0.85 0.57
C ASN A 220 -18.30 -0.01 0.96
N ARG A 221 -18.41 -0.43 2.23
CA ARG A 221 -19.58 -1.19 2.68
C ARG A 221 -20.86 -0.36 2.83
N ASN A 222 -20.75 0.95 3.06
CA ASN A 222 -21.90 1.80 3.41
C ASN A 222 -22.33 2.73 2.27
N PHE A 223 -21.41 3.14 1.40
CA PHE A 223 -21.67 4.11 0.34
C PHE A 223 -21.47 3.54 -1.07
N LEU A 224 -21.03 2.29 -1.21
CA LEU A 224 -20.93 1.63 -2.51
C LEU A 224 -22.21 0.80 -2.75
N PRO A 225 -22.84 0.90 -3.92
CA PRO A 225 -24.00 0.06 -4.26
C PRO A 225 -23.66 -1.43 -4.21
N GLU A 226 -24.60 -2.28 -3.76
CA GLU A 226 -24.40 -3.74 -3.66
C GLU A 226 -24.01 -4.39 -4.99
N ASN A 227 -24.51 -3.86 -6.10
CA ASN A 227 -24.24 -4.33 -7.45
C ASN A 227 -23.12 -3.55 -8.16
N TYR A 228 -22.32 -2.74 -7.44
CA TYR A 228 -21.30 -1.88 -8.02
C TYR A 228 -20.31 -2.65 -8.90
N ASP A 229 -19.69 -3.71 -8.38
CA ASP A 229 -18.71 -4.50 -9.14
C ASP A 229 -19.34 -5.14 -10.39
N LYS A 230 -20.58 -5.61 -10.27
CA LYS A 230 -21.31 -6.20 -11.40
C LYS A 230 -21.59 -5.15 -12.47
N SER A 231 -22.10 -3.98 -12.07
CA SER A 231 -22.37 -2.86 -12.97
C SER A 231 -21.10 -2.36 -13.66
N LEU A 232 -19.99 -2.28 -12.94
CA LEU A 232 -18.71 -1.85 -13.47
C LEU A 232 -18.12 -2.89 -14.43
N LEU A 233 -18.24 -4.18 -14.13
CA LEU A 233 -17.83 -5.25 -15.06
C LEU A 233 -18.66 -5.23 -16.34
N ASP A 234 -19.96 -4.98 -16.24
CA ASP A 234 -20.84 -4.87 -17.41
C ASP A 234 -20.48 -3.63 -18.23
N GLU A 235 -20.15 -2.50 -17.59
CA GLU A 235 -19.61 -1.29 -18.25
C GLU A 235 -18.29 -1.61 -18.99
N ILE A 236 -17.33 -2.24 -18.32
CA ILE A 236 -16.03 -2.63 -18.89
C ILE A 236 -16.21 -3.54 -20.10
N LYS A 237 -17.09 -4.55 -20.01
CA LYS A 237 -17.37 -5.49 -21.12
C LYS A 237 -18.05 -4.80 -22.30
N SER A 238 -18.90 -3.82 -22.01
CA SER A 238 -19.64 -3.08 -23.04
C SER A 238 -18.76 -2.04 -23.75
N ARG A 239 -17.67 -1.58 -23.12
CA ARG A 239 -16.77 -0.57 -23.67
C ARG A 239 -16.07 -1.10 -24.91
N LYS A 240 -16.22 -0.36 -26.02
CA LYS A 240 -15.46 -0.53 -27.25
C LYS A 240 -14.64 0.74 -27.49
N GLN A 241 -13.45 0.58 -28.06
CA GLN A 241 -12.64 1.72 -28.48
C GLN A 241 -13.42 2.54 -29.53
N ASP A 242 -13.50 3.85 -29.34
CA ASP A 242 -14.10 4.74 -30.34
C ASP A 242 -13.18 4.85 -31.56
N SER A 243 -13.79 5.00 -32.74
CA SER A 243 -13.12 5.30 -34.00
C SER A 243 -12.11 6.46 -33.96
N ARG A 244 -12.30 7.43 -33.05
CA ARG A 244 -11.42 8.59 -32.86
C ARG A 244 -10.56 8.53 -31.60
N GLU A 245 -10.74 7.50 -30.77
CA GLU A 245 -9.99 7.34 -29.53
C GLU A 245 -8.62 6.70 -29.81
N GLN A 246 -7.56 7.33 -29.32
CA GLN A 246 -6.23 6.73 -29.37
C GLN A 246 -6.17 5.48 -28.48
N ILE A 247 -5.46 4.45 -28.95
CA ILE A 247 -5.33 3.17 -28.23
C ILE A 247 -4.79 3.38 -26.81
N SER A 248 -3.82 4.28 -26.64
CA SER A 248 -3.25 4.64 -25.33
C SER A 248 -4.31 5.17 -24.36
N ILE A 249 -5.17 6.09 -24.82
CA ILE A 249 -6.25 6.67 -24.01
C ILE A 249 -7.31 5.61 -23.66
N SER A 250 -7.69 4.78 -24.64
CA SER A 250 -8.64 3.68 -24.43
C SER A 250 -8.13 2.68 -23.40
N ARG A 251 -6.85 2.31 -23.51
CA ARG A 251 -6.16 1.42 -22.57
C ARG A 251 -6.11 2.02 -21.17
N SER A 252 -5.69 3.27 -21.02
CA SER A 252 -5.64 3.93 -19.71
C SER A 252 -7.03 4.06 -19.08
N SER A 253 -8.06 4.30 -19.89
CA SER A 253 -9.45 4.32 -19.43
C SER A 253 -9.91 2.96 -18.92
N LEU A 254 -9.62 1.88 -19.67
CA LEU A 254 -9.91 0.51 -19.26
C LEU A 254 -9.14 0.10 -18.00
N GLU A 255 -7.84 0.38 -17.93
CA GLU A 255 -7.00 0.12 -16.76
C GLU A 255 -7.56 0.84 -15.52
N SER A 256 -7.97 2.11 -15.66
CA SER A 256 -8.66 2.84 -14.58
C SER A 256 -9.95 2.15 -14.15
N GLN A 257 -10.80 1.69 -15.08
CA GLN A 257 -12.04 0.99 -14.70
C GLN A 257 -11.77 -0.35 -14.01
N PHE A 258 -10.80 -1.12 -14.46
CA PHE A 258 -10.41 -2.38 -13.80
C PHE A 258 -9.87 -2.15 -12.39
N ASN A 259 -9.04 -1.13 -12.21
CA ASN A 259 -8.48 -0.78 -10.91
C ASN A 259 -9.52 -0.34 -9.88
N ARG A 260 -10.72 0.04 -10.33
CA ARG A 260 -11.83 0.51 -9.50
C ARG A 260 -12.75 -0.60 -8.97
N LEU A 261 -12.57 -1.85 -9.40
CA LEU A 261 -13.32 -2.97 -8.85
C LEU A 261 -13.01 -3.12 -7.36
N ALA A 262 -14.00 -3.43 -6.51
CA ALA A 262 -13.83 -3.46 -5.05
C ALA A 262 -12.80 -4.51 -4.58
N ASN A 263 -12.53 -5.53 -5.41
CA ASN A 263 -11.49 -6.54 -5.21
C ASN A 263 -10.13 -6.19 -5.84
N SER A 264 -10.02 -5.06 -6.54
CA SER A 264 -8.74 -4.50 -6.93
C SER A 264 -8.11 -3.85 -5.70
N ILE A 265 -7.36 -4.65 -4.96
CA ILE A 265 -6.52 -4.19 -3.86
C ILE A 265 -5.64 -3.03 -4.37
N PRO A 266 -5.44 -1.94 -3.59
CA PRO A 266 -4.46 -0.90 -3.89
C PRO A 266 -3.04 -1.49 -3.82
N GLY A 267 -2.65 -2.16 -4.88
CA GLY A 267 -1.35 -2.77 -5.07
C GLY A 267 -0.45 -1.82 -5.84
N ARG A 268 0.18 -0.91 -5.09
CA ARG A 268 1.56 -0.46 -5.32
C ARG A 268 1.98 -0.34 -6.78
N TYR A 269 1.67 0.80 -7.40
CA TYR A 269 2.51 1.31 -8.47
C TYR A 269 3.82 1.85 -7.90
N HIS A 270 4.70 0.96 -7.47
CA HIS A 270 6.14 1.19 -7.46
C HIS A 270 6.82 -0.10 -7.92
N LYS A 271 6.97 -0.21 -9.23
CA LYS A 271 8.02 -0.99 -9.86
C LYS A 271 9.01 0.03 -10.41
N GLU A 272 10.17 0.16 -9.77
CA GLU A 272 11.46 0.41 -10.44
C GLU A 272 12.55 -0.35 -9.65
#